data_AF-A0A3B0V961-F1
#
_entry.id   AF-A0A3B0V961-F1
#
_cell.length_a   1.000
_cell.length_b   1.000
_cell.length_c   1.000
_cell.angle_alpha   90.00
_cell.angle_beta   90.00
_cell.angle_gamma   90.00
#
_symmetry.space_group_name_H-M   'P 1'
#
loop_
_entity.id
_entity.type
_entity.pdbx_description
1 polymer ?
#
loop_
_entity_poly.entity_id
_entity_poly.type
_entity_poly.pdbx_seq_one_letter_code
_entity_poly.pdbx_strand_id
1 'polypeptide(L)'
;MKKYFLPFMLLAGIISSLLLFSSCHPKNEEIITKRIQYDVNIKSPHPNYDWWIQNLVGPQREKLVENILQGAVSGKFKVYDYFYQPLSRQAVARILSDTVAVKVREPVPPYAMKDTLIIRHIGIKDIRRLRFMEMWRINPKTMQFTKTVKGIAPVARHVDAEGNIRWQPLFWIFPDPKTVKELQQTR
;
A
#
# COMPACT_ATOMS: atom_id res chain seq x y z
N MET A 1 -78.23 -2.30 0.63
CA MET A 1 -76.84 -2.55 0.16
C MET A 1 -75.94 -1.40 0.58
N LYS A 2 -75.06 -1.58 1.57
CA LYS A 2 -73.82 -0.78 1.74
C LYS A 2 -72.93 -1.55 2.72
N LYS A 3 -71.79 -2.02 2.19
CA LYS A 3 -70.79 -2.84 2.86
C LYS A 3 -69.92 -1.96 3.75
N TYR A 4 -69.77 -2.29 5.03
CA TYR A 4 -68.64 -1.85 5.85
C TYR A 4 -67.64 -3.01 5.90
N PHE A 5 -66.61 -2.91 5.06
CA PHE A 5 -65.46 -3.81 5.08
C PHE A 5 -64.23 -2.92 5.26
N LEU A 6 -63.30 -3.38 6.11
CA LEU A 6 -62.10 -2.71 6.63
C LEU A 6 -62.33 -1.72 7.79
N PRO A 7 -61.91 -2.14 9.00
CA PRO A 7 -60.62 -1.64 9.48
C PRO A 7 -59.86 -2.71 10.27
N PHE A 8 -58.89 -3.37 9.66
CA PHE A 8 -57.91 -4.16 10.43
C PHE A 8 -56.50 -4.18 9.84
N MET A 9 -56.30 -3.69 8.61
CA MET A 9 -55.00 -3.72 7.93
C MET A 9 -54.07 -2.53 8.21
N LEU A 10 -54.50 -1.52 8.98
CA LEU A 10 -53.66 -0.35 9.26
C LEU A 10 -52.85 -0.42 10.57
N LEU A 11 -53.17 -1.36 11.48
CA LEU A 11 -52.44 -1.46 12.75
C LEU A 11 -51.21 -2.39 12.70
N ALA A 12 -51.15 -3.32 11.73
CA ALA A 12 -50.04 -4.26 11.60
C ALA A 12 -48.80 -3.68 10.88
N GLY A 13 -48.92 -2.54 10.19
CA GLY A 13 -47.83 -1.93 9.43
C GLY A 13 -46.89 -1.03 10.24
N ILE A 14 -47.33 -0.56 11.41
CA ILE A 14 -46.59 0.43 12.21
C ILE A 14 -45.64 -0.25 13.22
N ILE A 15 -45.89 -1.51 13.58
CA ILE A 15 -45.04 -2.24 14.55
C ILE A 15 -43.79 -2.85 13.88
N SER A 16 -43.85 -3.23 12.59
CA SER A 16 -42.70 -3.79 11.86
C SER A 16 -41.66 -2.75 11.43
N SER A 17 -41.96 -1.44 11.51
CA SER A 17 -41.05 -0.37 11.11
C SER A 17 -40.16 0.16 12.26
N LEU A 18 -40.41 -0.26 13.50
CA LEU A 18 -39.67 0.18 14.70
C LEU A 18 -38.49 -0.73 15.11
N LEU A 19 -38.32 -1.90 14.47
CA LEU A 19 -37.25 -2.86 14.81
C LEU A 19 -35.94 -2.67 14.02
N LEU A 20 -35.83 -1.67 13.14
CA LEU A 20 -34.64 -1.49 12.28
C LEU A 20 -33.56 -0.56 12.85
N PHE A 21 -33.70 -0.02 14.07
CA PHE A 21 -32.77 0.99 14.61
C PHE A 21 -31.81 0.52 15.71
N SER A 22 -31.79 -0.77 16.07
CA SER A 22 -30.96 -1.25 17.18
C SER A 22 -29.77 -2.10 16.74
N SER A 23 -28.83 -1.51 16.00
CA SER A 23 -27.45 -2.04 15.99
C SER A 23 -26.40 -0.96 15.69
N CYS A 24 -26.53 0.21 16.32
CA CYS A 24 -25.36 1.05 16.57
C CYS A 24 -24.85 0.70 17.97
N HIS A 25 -24.12 -0.42 18.08
CA HIS A 25 -23.32 -0.65 19.27
C HIS A 25 -22.22 0.42 19.31
N PRO A 26 -22.07 1.18 20.42
CA PRO A 26 -20.94 2.06 20.57
C PRO A 26 -19.66 1.24 20.44
N LYS A 27 -18.85 1.58 19.43
CA LYS A 27 -17.54 0.98 19.21
C LYS A 27 -16.63 1.44 20.34
N ASN A 28 -16.57 0.67 21.42
CA ASN A 28 -15.52 0.76 22.43
C ASN A 28 -14.21 0.25 21.80
N GLU A 29 -13.67 1.01 20.86
CA GLU A 29 -12.38 0.77 20.21
C GLU A 29 -11.32 1.65 20.86
N GLU A 30 -10.28 1.03 21.39
CA GLU A 30 -9.11 1.70 21.95
C GLU A 30 -8.03 1.85 20.88
N ILE A 31 -7.35 3.01 20.86
CA ILE A 31 -6.23 3.24 19.96
C ILE A 31 -4.99 2.57 20.54
N ILE A 32 -4.48 1.54 19.85
CA ILE A 32 -3.21 0.89 20.21
C ILE A 32 -2.04 1.73 19.72
N THR A 33 -2.12 2.20 18.47
CA THR A 33 -1.11 3.10 17.92
C THR A 33 -1.70 3.99 16.84
N LYS A 34 -1.33 5.26 16.86
CA LYS A 34 -1.64 6.22 15.80
C LYS A 34 -0.76 6.03 14.57
N ARG A 35 0.41 5.39 14.73
CA ARG A 35 1.40 5.22 13.67
C ARG A 35 2.28 4.00 13.93
N ILE A 36 2.23 3.04 13.02
CA ILE A 36 3.21 1.95 12.90
C ILE A 36 3.59 1.79 11.44
N GLN A 37 4.86 1.45 11.19
CA GLN A 37 5.37 1.27 9.84
C GLN A 37 6.09 -0.07 9.71
N TYR A 38 5.75 -0.84 8.68
CA TYR A 38 6.36 -2.15 8.43
C TYR A 38 6.20 -2.57 6.96
N ASP A 39 7.03 -3.52 6.53
CA ASP A 39 7.00 -4.07 5.18
C ASP A 39 6.22 -5.39 5.17
N VAL A 40 5.28 -5.50 4.24
CA VAL A 40 4.54 -6.73 3.95
C VAL A 40 5.05 -7.30 2.64
N ASN A 41 5.58 -8.52 2.69
CA ASN A 41 5.91 -9.28 1.49
C ASN A 41 4.64 -9.58 0.70
N ILE A 42 4.65 -9.24 -0.59
CA ILE A 42 3.58 -9.59 -1.54
C ILE A 42 4.01 -10.74 -2.45
N LYS A 43 5.27 -11.19 -2.36
CA LYS A 43 5.80 -12.41 -2.98
C LYS A 43 6.61 -13.16 -1.93
N SER A 44 6.33 -14.45 -1.75
CA SER A 44 7.00 -15.24 -0.71
C SER A 44 8.52 -15.18 -0.85
N PRO A 45 9.27 -15.11 0.26
CA PRO A 45 10.71 -15.21 0.25
C PRO A 45 11.21 -16.64 0.03
N HIS A 46 10.39 -17.64 0.38
CA HIS A 46 10.71 -19.05 0.28
C HIS A 46 9.70 -19.80 -0.59
N PRO A 47 10.15 -20.72 -1.46
CA PRO A 47 9.27 -21.49 -2.35
C PRO A 47 8.43 -22.55 -1.62
N ASN A 48 8.86 -22.96 -0.42
CA ASN A 48 8.21 -24.02 0.36
C ASN A 48 7.07 -23.51 1.24
N TYR A 49 6.80 -22.21 1.22
CA TYR A 49 5.68 -21.63 1.94
C TYR A 49 4.38 -21.91 1.21
N ASP A 50 3.30 -22.10 1.96
CA ASP A 50 1.98 -22.12 1.38
C ASP A 50 1.76 -20.86 0.55
N TRP A 51 1.03 -21.00 -0.55
CA TRP A 51 0.86 -19.96 -1.57
C TRP A 51 0.25 -18.64 -1.02
N TRP A 52 -0.34 -18.65 0.17
CA TRP A 52 -0.92 -17.49 0.84
C TRP A 52 -0.01 -16.87 1.92
N ILE A 53 1.06 -17.56 2.34
CA ILE A 53 2.00 -17.04 3.33
C ILE A 53 2.92 -16.03 2.66
N GLN A 54 2.76 -14.75 3.04
CA GLN A 54 3.59 -13.65 2.56
C GLN A 54 3.54 -13.49 1.03
N ASN A 55 2.40 -13.83 0.42
CA ASN A 55 2.25 -13.84 -1.03
C ASN A 55 0.85 -13.47 -1.48
N LEU A 56 0.82 -12.71 -2.57
CA LEU A 56 -0.33 -12.55 -3.43
C LEU A 56 -0.12 -13.41 -4.68
N VAL A 57 -1.19 -14.07 -5.12
CA VAL A 57 -1.19 -14.85 -6.36
C VAL A 57 -0.79 -13.95 -7.53
N GLY A 58 -0.05 -14.52 -8.50
CA GLY A 58 0.72 -13.77 -9.51
C GLY A 58 -0.05 -12.65 -10.20
N PRO A 59 -1.19 -12.94 -10.85
CA PRO A 59 -1.99 -11.92 -11.53
C PRO A 59 -2.49 -10.80 -10.62
N GLN A 60 -2.97 -11.12 -9.41
CA GLN A 60 -3.45 -10.11 -8.46
C GLN A 60 -2.30 -9.22 -7.98
N ARG A 61 -1.14 -9.82 -7.71
CA ARG A 61 0.07 -9.11 -7.31
C ARG A 61 0.53 -8.14 -8.40
N GLU A 62 0.67 -8.64 -9.62
CA GLU A 62 1.13 -7.85 -10.76
C GLU A 62 0.17 -6.71 -11.04
N LYS A 63 -1.14 -6.99 -10.99
CA LYS A 63 -2.15 -5.95 -11.18
C LYS A 63 -2.11 -4.87 -10.10
N LEU A 64 -1.92 -5.26 -8.84
CA LEU A 64 -1.78 -4.32 -7.72
C LEU A 64 -0.55 -3.41 -7.92
N VAL A 65 0.61 -4.00 -8.21
CA VAL A 65 1.86 -3.25 -8.41
C VAL A 65 1.75 -2.34 -9.64
N GLU A 66 1.20 -2.85 -10.75
CA GLU A 66 0.95 -2.08 -11.96
C GLU A 66 0.09 -0.84 -11.66
N ASN A 67 -1.04 -1.03 -10.97
CA ASN A 67 -1.94 0.07 -10.60
C ASN A 67 -1.23 1.14 -9.74
N ILE A 68 -0.38 0.73 -8.80
CA ILE A 68 0.39 1.64 -7.95
C ILE A 68 1.40 2.44 -8.80
N LEU A 69 2.21 1.75 -9.60
CA LEU A 69 3.28 2.39 -10.38
C LEU A 69 2.71 3.29 -11.49
N GLN A 70 1.72 2.81 -12.25
CA GLN A 70 1.06 3.62 -13.29
C GLN A 70 0.32 4.81 -12.67
N GLY A 71 -0.35 4.61 -11.53
CA GLY A 71 -1.03 5.70 -10.83
C GLY A 71 -0.06 6.79 -10.34
N ALA A 72 1.14 6.40 -9.89
CA ALA A 72 2.20 7.32 -9.51
C ALA A 72 2.79 8.07 -10.73
N VAL A 73 3.16 7.34 -11.79
CA VAL A 73 3.79 7.91 -12.99
C VAL A 73 2.84 8.84 -13.75
N SER A 74 1.57 8.46 -13.88
CA SER A 74 0.55 9.29 -14.54
C SER A 74 0.21 10.56 -13.74
N GLY A 75 0.48 10.56 -12.43
CA GLY A 75 0.06 11.61 -11.50
C GLY A 75 -1.36 11.42 -10.97
N LYS A 76 -2.01 10.28 -11.23
CA LYS A 76 -3.31 9.92 -10.62
C LYS A 76 -3.22 9.91 -9.10
N PHE A 77 -2.09 9.49 -8.54
CA PHE A 77 -1.81 9.56 -7.12
C PHE A 77 -0.78 10.65 -6.84
N LYS A 78 -1.07 11.49 -5.84
CA LYS A 78 -0.06 12.42 -5.31
C LYS A 78 0.96 11.61 -4.51
N VAL A 79 2.20 11.70 -4.94
CA VAL A 79 3.33 10.96 -4.38
C VAL A 79 4.26 11.88 -3.60
N TYR A 80 4.98 11.29 -2.64
CA TYR A 80 5.89 11.99 -1.77
C TYR A 80 7.18 11.21 -1.59
N ASP A 81 8.28 11.90 -1.32
CA ASP A 81 9.54 11.27 -0.95
C ASP A 81 9.47 10.69 0.48
N TYR A 82 10.59 10.12 0.93
CA TYR A 82 10.72 9.57 2.28
C TYR A 82 10.50 10.62 3.39
N PHE A 83 10.73 11.89 3.11
CA PHE A 83 10.58 13.02 4.02
C PHE A 83 9.22 13.72 3.87
N TYR A 84 8.28 13.12 3.15
CA TYR A 84 6.92 13.62 2.90
C TYR A 84 6.88 14.91 2.07
N GLN A 85 7.91 15.17 1.26
CA GLN A 85 7.91 16.25 0.28
C GLN A 85 7.26 15.78 -1.02
N PRO A 86 6.39 16.57 -1.65
CA PRO A 86 5.70 16.16 -2.86
C PRO A 86 6.70 15.96 -4.01
N LEU A 87 6.51 14.88 -4.77
CA LEU A 87 7.33 14.56 -5.94
C LEU A 87 6.61 14.93 -7.24
N SER A 88 7.36 15.46 -8.20
CA SER A 88 6.87 15.63 -9.58
C SER A 88 6.84 14.28 -10.32
N ARG A 89 6.07 14.21 -11.41
CA ARG A 89 6.02 13.00 -12.27
C ARG A 89 7.39 12.63 -12.81
N GLN A 90 8.21 13.63 -13.16
CA GLN A 90 9.59 13.42 -13.62
C GLN A 90 10.48 12.88 -12.49
N ALA A 91 10.27 13.31 -11.25
CA ALA A 91 10.98 12.75 -10.11
C ALA A 91 10.59 11.28 -9.87
N VAL A 92 9.31 10.92 -10.00
CA VAL A 92 8.86 9.52 -9.94
C VAL A 92 9.50 8.68 -11.04
N ALA A 93 9.48 9.15 -12.29
CA ALA A 93 10.09 8.43 -13.40
C ALA A 93 11.61 8.20 -13.20
N ARG A 94 12.31 9.16 -12.60
CA ARG A 94 13.72 9.03 -12.21
C ARG A 94 13.92 8.01 -11.09
N ILE A 95 13.05 7.96 -10.08
CA ILE A 95 13.12 6.93 -9.04
C ILE A 95 12.99 5.52 -9.64
N LEU A 96 12.19 5.36 -10.70
CA LEU A 96 12.04 4.10 -11.41
C LEU A 96 13.17 3.81 -12.42
N SER A 97 14.11 4.72 -12.61
CA SER A 97 15.23 4.60 -13.54
C SER A 97 16.53 4.88 -12.77
N ASP A 98 17.02 3.87 -12.06
CA ASP A 98 18.25 3.95 -11.29
C ASP A 98 19.45 3.91 -12.23
N THR A 99 20.35 4.88 -12.14
CA THR A 99 21.55 4.94 -12.99
C THR A 99 22.76 4.71 -12.09
N VAL A 100 23.44 3.58 -12.30
CA VAL A 100 24.61 3.21 -11.50
C VAL A 100 25.86 3.31 -12.39
N ALA A 101 26.86 4.04 -11.93
CA ALA A 101 28.20 4.00 -12.52
C ALA A 101 28.92 2.73 -12.06
N VAL A 102 29.39 1.93 -12.99
CA VAL A 102 30.14 0.71 -12.72
C VAL A 102 31.39 0.63 -13.58
N LYS A 103 32.44 0.02 -13.04
CA LYS A 103 33.65 -0.31 -13.80
C LYS A 103 33.45 -1.64 -14.49
N VAL A 104 33.41 -1.63 -15.81
CA VAL A 104 33.30 -2.83 -16.63
C VAL A 104 34.65 -3.16 -17.23
N ARG A 105 35.02 -4.45 -17.21
CA ARG A 105 36.25 -4.94 -17.84
C ARG A 105 36.00 -5.08 -19.34
N GLU A 106 36.87 -4.53 -20.16
CA GLU A 106 36.78 -4.72 -21.62
C GLU A 106 36.89 -6.21 -21.97
N PRO A 107 36.14 -6.70 -22.98
CA PRO A 107 36.18 -8.11 -23.36
C PRO A 107 37.43 -8.49 -24.16
N VAL A 108 38.22 -7.52 -24.60
CA VAL A 108 39.42 -7.71 -25.43
C VAL A 108 40.69 -7.29 -24.68
N PRO A 109 41.84 -7.96 -24.90
CA PRO A 109 43.12 -7.53 -24.35
C PRO A 109 43.41 -6.05 -24.68
N PRO A 110 43.92 -5.26 -23.72
CA PRO A 110 44.51 -5.66 -22.44
C PRO A 110 43.51 -5.84 -21.28
N TYR A 111 42.20 -5.88 -21.56
CA TYR A 111 41.13 -6.00 -20.57
C TYR A 111 41.14 -4.86 -19.53
N ALA A 112 41.32 -3.62 -19.98
CA ALA A 112 41.29 -2.46 -19.12
C ALA A 112 39.92 -2.30 -18.43
N MET A 113 39.91 -1.70 -17.24
CA MET A 113 38.67 -1.33 -16.57
C MET A 113 38.21 0.03 -17.10
N LYS A 114 36.96 0.12 -17.58
CA LYS A 114 36.35 1.36 -18.07
C LYS A 114 35.12 1.70 -17.25
N ASP A 115 35.01 2.98 -16.88
CA ASP A 115 33.79 3.52 -16.26
C ASP A 115 32.64 3.49 -17.27
N THR A 116 31.53 2.85 -16.90
CA THR A 116 30.32 2.72 -17.71
C THR A 116 29.10 3.07 -16.86
N LEU A 117 28.11 3.72 -17.45
CA LEU A 117 26.81 3.94 -16.81
C LEU A 117 25.88 2.79 -17.20
N ILE A 118 25.38 2.05 -16.21
CA ILE A 118 24.29 1.08 -16.40
C ILE A 118 23.01 1.72 -15.89
N ILE A 119 22.08 1.98 -16.80
CA ILE A 119 20.72 2.40 -16.47
C ILE A 119 19.90 1.14 -16.18
N ARG A 120 19.40 1.03 -14.96
CA ARG A 120 18.50 -0.03 -14.50
C ARG A 120 17.11 0.54 -14.33
N HIS A 121 16.12 -0.14 -14.89
CA HIS A 121 14.73 0.23 -14.71
C HIS A 121 14.08 -0.67 -13.66
N ILE A 122 13.48 -0.05 -12.66
CA ILE A 122 12.66 -0.73 -11.65
C ILE A 122 11.31 -1.03 -12.27
N GLY A 123 11.03 -2.32 -12.48
CA GLY A 123 9.78 -2.81 -13.01
C GLY A 123 8.90 -3.47 -11.96
N ILE A 124 7.76 -3.99 -12.43
CA ILE A 124 6.77 -4.71 -11.60
C ILE A 124 7.42 -5.87 -10.85
N LYS A 125 8.32 -6.62 -11.51
CA LYS A 125 9.00 -7.80 -10.95
C LYS A 125 9.91 -7.47 -9.75
N ASP A 126 10.37 -6.22 -9.66
CA ASP A 126 11.30 -5.78 -8.65
C ASP A 126 10.57 -5.39 -7.36
N ILE A 127 9.27 -5.03 -7.44
CA ILE A 127 8.43 -4.72 -6.29
C ILE A 127 7.95 -6.02 -5.66
N ARG A 128 8.54 -6.40 -4.52
CA ARG A 128 8.18 -7.64 -3.80
C ARG A 128 7.63 -7.39 -2.41
N ARG A 129 7.62 -6.13 -1.95
CA ARG A 129 6.98 -5.73 -0.70
C ARG A 129 6.21 -4.42 -0.86
N LEU A 130 5.23 -4.23 0.00
CA LEU A 130 4.60 -2.95 0.25
C LEU A 130 4.89 -2.54 1.68
N ARG A 131 5.40 -1.32 1.85
CA ARG A 131 5.54 -0.69 3.15
C ARG A 131 4.24 0.03 3.47
N PHE A 132 3.64 -0.32 4.61
CA PHE A 132 2.45 0.33 5.11
C PHE A 132 2.80 1.23 6.29
N MET A 133 2.19 2.40 6.32
CA MET A 133 2.03 3.19 7.53
C MET A 133 0.58 3.05 7.96
N GLU A 134 0.33 2.65 9.19
CA GLU A 134 -1.01 2.32 9.68
C GLU A 134 -1.30 2.90 11.06
N MET A 135 -2.60 3.04 11.35
CA MET A 135 -3.14 3.27 12.69
C MET A 135 -3.95 2.03 13.09
N TRP A 136 -3.75 1.55 14.30
CA TRP A 136 -4.42 0.36 14.82
C TRP A 136 -5.34 0.70 15.98
N ARG A 137 -6.54 0.13 15.94
CA ARG A 137 -7.49 0.12 17.06
C ARG A 137 -7.87 -1.31 17.40
N ILE A 138 -8.23 -1.54 18.65
CA ILE A 138 -8.73 -2.83 19.13
C ILE A 138 -10.02 -2.62 19.90
N ASN A 139 -10.97 -3.53 19.78
CA ASN A 139 -12.03 -3.68 20.76
C ASN A 139 -11.56 -4.67 21.83
N PRO A 140 -11.23 -4.24 23.06
CA PRO A 140 -10.64 -5.11 24.08
C PRO A 140 -11.57 -6.22 24.55
N LYS A 141 -12.89 -6.07 24.37
CA LYS A 141 -13.89 -7.09 24.74
C LYS A 141 -13.97 -8.24 23.73
N THR A 142 -13.61 -7.97 22.47
CA THR A 142 -13.79 -8.95 21.36
C THR A 142 -12.50 -9.31 20.66
N MET A 143 -11.39 -8.66 21.00
CA MET A 143 -10.10 -8.76 20.32
C MET A 143 -10.14 -8.41 18.82
N GLN A 144 -11.21 -7.77 18.34
CA GLN A 144 -11.30 -7.34 16.95
C GLN A 144 -10.37 -6.15 16.70
N PHE A 145 -9.53 -6.26 15.66
CA PHE A 145 -8.63 -5.21 15.22
C PHE A 145 -9.19 -4.44 14.04
N THR A 146 -9.09 -3.11 14.10
CA THR A 146 -9.29 -2.22 12.96
C THR A 146 -7.93 -1.61 12.59
N LYS A 147 -7.44 -1.93 11.38
CA LYS A 147 -6.23 -1.33 10.81
C LYS A 147 -6.62 -0.32 9.74
N THR A 148 -6.16 0.91 9.86
CA THR A 148 -6.37 1.95 8.85
C THR A 148 -5.03 2.24 8.17
N VAL A 149 -4.94 1.94 6.88
CA VAL A 149 -3.79 2.30 6.05
C VAL A 149 -3.76 3.82 5.87
N LYS A 150 -2.70 4.43 6.39
CA LYS A 150 -2.43 5.87 6.31
C LYS A 150 -1.48 6.20 5.16
N GLY A 151 -0.54 5.30 4.85
CA GLY A 151 0.39 5.45 3.74
C GLY A 151 0.80 4.11 3.14
N ILE A 152 1.11 4.13 1.85
CA ILE A 152 1.56 2.96 1.07
C ILE A 152 2.83 3.35 0.34
N ALA A 153 3.88 2.53 0.41
CA ALA A 153 5.09 2.71 -0.37
C ALA A 153 5.48 1.38 -1.05
N PRO A 154 5.62 1.33 -2.39
CA PRO A 154 6.19 0.17 -3.05
C PRO A 154 7.67 0.04 -2.68
N VAL A 155 8.11 -1.20 -2.40
CA VAL A 155 9.48 -1.50 -2.00
C VAL A 155 10.11 -2.41 -3.05
N ALA A 156 11.13 -1.88 -3.72
CA ALA A 156 11.89 -2.60 -4.72
C ALA A 156 13.02 -3.42 -4.09
N ARG A 157 13.26 -4.59 -4.67
CA ARG A 157 14.48 -5.37 -4.44
C ARG A 157 15.59 -4.80 -5.31
N HIS A 158 16.60 -4.23 -4.68
CA HIS A 158 17.83 -3.79 -5.34
C HIS A 158 18.97 -4.78 -5.04
N VAL A 159 19.86 -4.99 -6.00
CA VAL A 159 21.08 -5.80 -5.85
C VAL A 159 22.26 -4.89 -6.15
N ASP A 160 23.13 -4.65 -5.15
CA ASP A 160 24.33 -3.84 -5.35
C ASP A 160 25.41 -4.58 -6.15
N ALA A 161 26.53 -3.90 -6.44
CA ALA A 161 27.60 -4.44 -7.27
C ALA A 161 28.25 -5.68 -6.63
N GLU A 162 28.23 -5.76 -5.31
CA GLU A 162 28.74 -6.87 -4.50
C GLU A 162 27.74 -8.03 -4.38
N GLY A 163 26.54 -7.90 -4.95
CA GLY A 163 25.50 -8.93 -4.93
C GLY A 163 24.61 -8.92 -3.69
N ASN A 164 24.74 -7.94 -2.79
CA ASN A 164 23.90 -7.82 -1.61
C ASN A 164 22.51 -7.31 -1.99
N ILE A 165 21.50 -7.88 -1.34
CA ILE A 165 20.11 -7.48 -1.53
C ILE A 165 19.78 -6.33 -0.59
N ARG A 166 19.33 -5.21 -1.17
CA ARG A 166 18.76 -4.07 -0.43
C ARG A 166 17.28 -3.91 -0.77
N TRP A 167 16.50 -3.51 0.24
CA TRP A 167 15.07 -3.25 0.09
C TRP A 167 14.84 -1.75 0.14
N GLN A 168 14.46 -1.16 -0.99
CA GLN A 168 14.35 0.28 -1.15
C GLN A 168 12.89 0.70 -1.29
N PRO A 169 12.33 1.46 -0.33
CA PRO A 169 11.05 2.15 -0.52
C PRO A 169 11.23 3.23 -1.58
N LEU A 170 10.32 3.29 -2.54
CA LEU A 170 10.45 4.20 -3.68
C LEU A 170 9.88 5.58 -3.38
N PHE A 171 8.61 5.62 -2.99
CA PHE A 171 7.86 6.85 -2.67
C PHE A 171 6.64 6.48 -1.83
N TRP A 172 6.08 7.47 -1.15
CA TRP A 172 4.83 7.34 -0.41
C TRP A 172 3.63 7.80 -1.23
N ILE A 173 2.52 7.07 -1.09
CA ILE A 173 1.17 7.48 -1.45
C ILE A 173 0.37 7.55 -0.16
N PHE A 174 -0.30 8.68 0.08
CA PHE A 174 -1.18 8.87 1.23
C PHE A 174 -2.64 8.93 0.74
N PRO A 175 -3.49 7.93 1.05
CA PRO A 175 -4.90 7.95 0.66
C PRO A 175 -5.66 9.14 1.23
N ASP A 176 -5.31 9.58 2.45
CA ASP A 176 -5.86 10.79 3.07
C ASP A 176 -4.80 11.91 3.09
N PRO A 177 -5.00 13.02 2.34
CA PRO A 177 -4.09 14.16 2.31
C PRO A 177 -3.85 14.82 3.68
N LYS A 178 -4.75 14.67 4.65
CA LYS A 178 -4.56 15.20 6.01
C LYS A 178 -3.36 14.54 6.71
N THR A 179 -3.13 13.26 6.42
CA THR A 179 -2.01 12.48 6.98
C THR A 179 -0.67 13.17 6.73
N VAL A 180 -0.46 13.71 5.53
CA VAL A 180 0.81 14.39 5.17
C VAL A 180 0.99 15.67 5.98
N LYS A 181 -0.08 16.45 6.16
CA LYS A 181 -0.04 17.69 6.95
C LYS A 181 0.34 17.40 8.41
N GLU A 182 -0.27 16.37 9.00
CA GLU A 182 0.05 15.93 10.36
C GLU A 182 1.52 15.47 10.47
N LEU A 183 2.02 14.72 9.47
CA LEU A 183 3.40 14.26 9.45
C LEU A 183 4.41 15.40 9.39
N GLN A 184 4.16 16.41 8.56
CA GLN A 184 5.02 17.57 8.39
C GLN A 184 5.05 18.48 9.62
N GLN A 185 3.96 18.52 10.41
CA GLN A 185 3.87 19.31 11.65
C GLN A 185 4.60 18.65 12.83
N THR A 186 4.76 17.32 12.81
CA THR A 186 5.42 16.56 13.89
C THR A 186 6.95 16.46 13.74
N ARG A 187 7.55 17.28 12.88
CA ARG A 187 8.99 17.39 12.66
C ARG A 187 9.48 18.77 13.02
#